data_AF-A0A5N7CST6-F1
#
_entry.id   AF-A0A5N7CST6-F1
#
_cell.length_a   1.000
_cell.length_b   1.000
_cell.length_c   1.000
_cell.angle_alpha   90.00
_cell.angle_beta   90.00
_cell.angle_gamma   90.00
#
_symmetry.space_group_name_H-M   'P 1'
#
loop_
_entity.id
_entity.type
_entity.pdbx_description
1 polymer ?
#
loop_
_entity_poly.entity_id
_entity_poly.type
_entity_poly.pdbx_seq_one_letter_code
_entity_poly.pdbx_strand_id
1 'polypeptide(L)'
;MIYGYNTCTSQVRRLHLVWQVKLISEIIAAQDLLNNLLKDDIMDDGYILNISIYVASGLEWNEVPFGHHKRVFLYQGIPNYGNVISHEASGEQIERLPNIRDEQGRTLVMVSTTDKLRDEIRETVREHLHQGLKLSELEFQPRAD
;
A
#
# COMPACT_ATOMS: atom_id res chain seq x y z
N MET A 1 -3.00 4.97 12.57
CA MET A 1 -1.62 5.08 12.04
C MET A 1 -1.33 6.49 11.56
N ILE A 2 -2.06 7.02 10.57
CA ILE A 2 -1.87 8.39 10.04
C ILE A 2 -2.00 9.45 11.15
N TYR A 3 -3.07 9.40 11.94
CA TYR A 3 -3.21 10.28 13.10
C TYR A 3 -2.01 10.21 14.05
N GLY A 4 -1.48 9.01 14.31
CA GLY A 4 -0.31 8.82 15.17
C GLY A 4 0.99 9.34 14.57
N TYR A 5 1.15 9.32 13.24
CA TYR A 5 2.25 9.98 12.56
C TYR A 5 2.11 11.50 12.71
N ASN A 6 0.92 12.03 12.41
CA ASN A 6 0.60 13.44 12.54
C ASN A 6 0.85 13.94 13.98
N THR A 7 0.53 13.15 15.01
CA THR A 7 0.81 13.53 16.41
C THR A 7 2.22 13.18 16.90
N CYS A 8 3.13 12.76 16.02
CA CYS A 8 4.49 12.30 16.35
C CYS A 8 4.55 11.17 17.40
N THR A 9 3.49 10.38 17.53
CA THR A 9 3.39 9.24 18.44
C THR A 9 3.64 7.89 17.75
N SER A 10 3.87 7.91 16.43
CA SER A 10 4.13 6.74 15.59
C SER A 10 5.51 6.86 14.94
N GLN A 11 6.22 5.74 14.87
CA GLN A 11 7.50 5.63 14.15
C GLN A 11 7.32 5.22 12.68
N VAL A 12 6.07 5.09 12.21
CA VAL A 12 5.77 4.73 10.82
C VAL A 12 6.17 5.90 9.91
N ARG A 13 7.09 5.64 8.97
CA ARG A 13 7.55 6.64 7.99
C ARG A 13 6.87 6.50 6.62
N ARG A 14 6.27 5.34 6.34
CA ARG A 14 5.62 5.04 5.06
C ARG A 14 4.53 4.00 5.24
N LEU A 15 3.43 4.17 4.52
CA LEU A 15 2.29 3.28 4.45
C LEU A 15 1.88 3.13 2.98
N HIS A 16 1.89 1.90 2.46
CA HIS A 16 1.45 1.62 1.09
C HIS A 16 0.20 0.75 1.12
N LEU A 17 -0.92 1.29 0.66
CA LEU A 17 -2.16 0.54 0.43
C LEU A 17 -2.18 0.04 -1.01
N VAL A 18 -2.17 -1.28 -1.16
CA VAL A 18 -2.36 -1.96 -2.45
C VAL A 18 -3.76 -2.55 -2.46
N TRP A 19 -4.61 -2.09 -3.38
CA TRP A 19 -5.99 -2.56 -3.46
C TRP A 19 -6.31 -3.11 -4.85
N GLN A 20 -6.59 -4.41 -4.93
CA GLN A 20 -7.03 -5.07 -6.17
C GLN A 20 -8.56 -5.22 -6.16
N VAL A 21 -9.21 -4.73 -7.22
CA VAL A 21 -10.67 -4.78 -7.42
C VAL A 21 -11.02 -5.40 -8.77
N LYS A 22 -12.24 -5.92 -8.90
CA LYS A 22 -12.73 -6.48 -10.17
C LYS A 22 -13.18 -5.37 -11.12
N LEU A 23 -13.92 -4.40 -10.58
CA LEU A 23 -14.60 -3.37 -11.36
C LEU A 23 -14.30 -1.97 -10.82
N ILE A 24 -14.27 -0.99 -11.72
CA ILE A 24 -14.08 0.41 -11.34
C ILE A 24 -15.20 0.95 -10.43
N SER A 25 -16.42 0.40 -10.53
CA SER A 25 -17.55 0.78 -9.69
C SER A 25 -17.32 0.53 -8.20
N GLU A 26 -16.52 -0.49 -7.85
CA GLU A 26 -16.13 -0.79 -6.46
C GLU A 26 -15.27 0.34 -5.87
N ILE A 27 -14.44 0.97 -6.71
CA ILE A 27 -13.58 2.10 -6.32
C ILE A 27 -14.41 3.37 -6.21
N ILE A 28 -15.31 3.62 -7.17
CA ILE A 28 -16.18 4.81 -7.16
C ILE A 28 -17.00 4.86 -5.87
N ALA A 29 -17.49 3.70 -5.39
CA ALA A 29 -18.22 3.61 -4.12
C ALA A 29 -17.36 4.01 -2.90
N ALA A 30 -16.03 3.83 -2.97
CA ALA A 30 -15.09 4.20 -1.91
C ALA A 30 -14.44 5.58 -2.11
N GLN A 31 -14.80 6.33 -3.16
CA GLN A 31 -14.11 7.56 -3.56
C GLN A 31 -14.06 8.60 -2.42
N ASP A 32 -15.19 8.85 -1.76
CA ASP A 32 -15.26 9.83 -0.67
C ASP A 32 -14.39 9.44 0.51
N LEU A 33 -14.36 8.14 0.85
CA LEU A 33 -13.52 7.62 1.91
C LEU A 33 -12.03 7.80 1.58
N LEU A 34 -11.62 7.47 0.34
CA LEU A 34 -10.24 7.65 -0.12
C LEU A 34 -9.83 9.12 -0.13
N ASN A 35 -10.70 10.01 -0.62
CA ASN A 35 -10.43 11.45 -0.61
C ASN A 35 -10.27 11.99 0.81
N ASN A 36 -11.12 11.59 1.74
CA ASN A 36 -11.02 12.00 3.15
C ASN A 36 -9.72 11.47 3.79
N LEU A 37 -9.36 10.21 3.52
CA LEU A 37 -8.12 9.63 4.02
C LEU A 37 -6.88 10.40 3.53
N LEU A 38 -6.87 10.80 2.26
CA LEU A 38 -5.79 11.58 1.66
C LEU A 38 -5.72 13.01 2.23
N LYS A 39 -6.86 13.61 2.55
CA LYS A 39 -6.92 14.94 3.18
C LYS A 39 -6.22 14.97 4.54
N ASP A 40 -6.31 13.88 5.31
CA ASP A 40 -5.66 13.76 6.62
C ASP A 40 -4.15 13.48 6.50
N ASP A 41 -3.68 12.98 5.36
CA ASP A 41 -2.29 12.74 4.99
C ASP A 41 -1.65 13.95 4.27
N ILE A 42 -1.85 15.16 4.82
CA ILE A 42 -1.28 16.42 4.31
C ILE A 42 -0.45 17.14 5.38
N MET A 43 -0.52 16.72 6.65
CA MET A 43 0.18 17.41 7.72
C MET A 43 1.71 17.28 7.54
N ASP A 44 2.38 18.43 7.46
CA ASP A 44 3.84 18.61 7.33
C ASP A 44 4.50 18.13 6.03
N ASP A 45 3.76 18.08 4.90
CA ASP A 45 4.27 17.62 3.59
C ASP A 45 4.90 16.20 3.62
N GLY A 46 4.65 15.43 4.68
CA GLY A 46 5.31 14.14 4.92
C GLY A 46 4.78 12.99 4.06
N TYR A 47 3.58 13.15 3.47
CA TYR A 47 2.94 12.23 2.51
C TYR A 47 3.27 10.76 2.71
N ILE A 48 2.99 10.23 3.90
CA ILE A 48 3.41 8.88 4.25
C ILE A 48 2.52 7.83 3.59
N LEU A 49 1.31 8.19 3.14
CA LEU A 49 0.37 7.28 2.51
C LEU A 49 0.51 7.27 0.98
N ASN A 50 0.89 6.12 0.46
CA ASN A 50 0.78 5.79 -0.96
C ASN A 50 -0.40 4.85 -1.19
N ILE A 51 -1.18 5.06 -2.26
CA ILE A 51 -2.31 4.19 -2.63
C ILE A 51 -2.16 3.77 -4.09
N SER A 52 -2.05 2.46 -4.33
CA SER A 52 -2.03 1.87 -5.67
C SER A 52 -3.23 0.95 -5.84
N ILE A 53 -4.11 1.30 -6.76
CA ILE A 53 -5.36 0.56 -6.99
C ILE A 53 -5.27 -0.16 -8.34
N TYR A 54 -5.52 -1.46 -8.36
CA TYR A 54 -5.44 -2.32 -9.53
C TYR A 54 -6.83 -2.81 -9.91
N VAL A 55 -7.24 -2.58 -11.15
CA VAL A 55 -8.56 -2.93 -11.68
C VAL A 55 -8.42 -4.05 -12.70
N ALA A 56 -9.05 -5.19 -12.43
CA ALA A 56 -8.94 -6.36 -13.31
C ALA A 56 -9.45 -6.08 -14.73
N SER A 57 -10.50 -5.27 -14.89
CA SER A 57 -11.08 -4.90 -16.18
C SER A 57 -11.82 -3.57 -16.12
N GLY A 58 -11.83 -2.82 -17.23
CA GLY A 58 -12.67 -1.63 -17.39
C GLY A 58 -11.95 -0.29 -17.32
N LEU A 59 -10.61 -0.26 -17.26
CA LEU A 59 -9.86 0.97 -17.55
C LEU A 59 -9.59 1.08 -19.05
N GLU A 60 -9.84 2.26 -19.61
CA GLU A 60 -9.50 2.58 -21.00
C GLU A 60 -8.00 2.86 -21.20
N TRP A 61 -7.28 3.20 -20.11
CA TRP A 61 -5.87 3.57 -20.11
C TRP A 61 -5.13 2.78 -19.02
N ASN A 62 -3.82 2.59 -19.21
CA ASN A 62 -2.99 1.82 -18.26
C ASN A 62 -2.85 2.50 -16.89
N GLU A 63 -2.98 3.83 -16.85
CA GLU A 63 -2.91 4.62 -15.62
C GLU A 63 -3.89 5.80 -15.70
N VAL A 64 -4.79 5.90 -14.71
CA VAL A 64 -5.80 6.97 -14.65
C VAL A 64 -5.73 7.64 -13.26
N PRO A 65 -5.58 8.97 -13.17
CA PRO A 65 -5.64 9.67 -11.89
C PRO A 65 -7.06 9.56 -11.29
N PHE A 66 -7.15 9.37 -9.97
CA PHE A 66 -8.42 9.14 -9.28
C PHE A 66 -8.59 10.03 -8.04
N GLY A 67 -9.82 10.52 -7.84
CA GLY A 67 -10.17 11.40 -6.74
C GLY A 67 -9.76 12.86 -6.96
N HIS A 68 -9.84 13.67 -5.91
CA HIS A 68 -9.52 15.10 -5.96
C HIS A 68 -8.02 15.38 -5.82
N HIS A 69 -7.27 14.41 -5.29
CA HIS A 69 -5.84 14.49 -5.10
C HIS A 69 -5.14 13.76 -6.25
N LYS A 70 -4.15 14.40 -6.89
CA LYS A 70 -3.33 13.79 -7.95
C LYS A 70 -2.34 12.72 -7.43
N ARG A 71 -2.71 12.02 -6.35
CA ARG A 71 -1.87 11.08 -5.59
C ARG A 71 -2.34 9.63 -5.68
N VAL A 72 -3.55 9.38 -6.21
CA VAL A 72 -4.04 8.02 -6.43
C VAL A 72 -4.12 7.76 -7.92
N PHE A 73 -3.57 6.61 -8.30
CA PHE A 73 -3.58 6.13 -9.67
C PHE A 73 -4.24 4.75 -9.75
N LEU A 74 -5.05 4.58 -10.78
CA LEU A 74 -5.68 3.31 -11.12
C LEU A 74 -4.84 2.61 -12.19
N TYR A 75 -4.44 1.38 -11.93
CA TYR A 75 -3.65 0.54 -12.82
C TYR A 75 -4.51 -0.60 -13.38
N GLN A 76 -4.37 -0.91 -14.66
CA GLN A 76 -5.08 -2.02 -15.29
C GLN A 76 -4.37 -3.35 -15.02
N GLY A 77 -5.10 -4.36 -14.55
CA GLY A 77 -4.62 -5.73 -14.38
C GLY A 77 -4.44 -6.17 -12.93
N ILE A 78 -3.53 -7.13 -12.72
CA ILE A 78 -3.20 -7.73 -11.42
C ILE A 78 -1.82 -7.21 -10.99
N PRO A 79 -1.66 -6.74 -9.73
CA PRO A 79 -0.37 -6.28 -9.24
C PRO A 79 0.64 -7.42 -9.18
N ASN A 80 1.89 -7.12 -9.52
CA ASN A 80 3.00 -8.00 -9.20
C ASN A 80 3.39 -7.79 -7.73
N TYR A 81 2.76 -8.56 -6.83
CA TYR A 81 3.00 -8.47 -5.39
C TYR A 81 4.46 -8.70 -5.00
N GLY A 82 5.19 -9.55 -5.73
CA GLY A 82 6.62 -9.76 -5.56
C GLY A 82 7.40 -8.45 -5.69
N ASN A 83 7.25 -7.80 -6.84
CA ASN A 83 7.91 -6.52 -7.09
C ASN A 83 7.49 -5.44 -6.09
N VAL A 84 6.20 -5.36 -5.76
CA VAL A 84 5.70 -4.36 -4.79
C VAL A 84 6.35 -4.58 -3.43
N ILE A 85 6.36 -5.80 -2.91
CA ILE A 85 6.94 -6.14 -1.61
C ILE A 85 8.44 -5.88 -1.60
N SER A 86 9.18 -6.34 -2.62
CA SER A 86 10.63 -6.13 -2.71
C SER A 86 10.99 -4.64 -2.80
N HIS A 87 10.21 -3.86 -3.54
CA HIS A 87 10.43 -2.41 -3.69
C HIS A 87 10.10 -1.63 -2.41
N GLU A 88 9.05 -2.01 -1.67
CA GLU A 88 8.76 -1.42 -0.37
C GLU A 88 9.78 -1.86 0.71
N ALA A 89 10.31 -3.08 0.61
CA ALA A 89 11.33 -3.61 1.52
C ALA A 89 12.71 -2.94 1.36
N SER A 90 13.05 -2.46 0.16
CA SER A 90 14.33 -1.76 -0.08
C SER A 90 14.41 -0.42 0.65
N GLY A 91 13.26 0.18 0.95
CA GLY A 91 13.16 1.51 1.55
C GLY A 91 13.61 2.64 0.62
N GLU A 92 13.75 2.40 -0.69
CA GLU A 92 14.11 3.43 -1.67
C GLU A 92 13.09 4.57 -1.75
N GLN A 93 11.84 4.28 -1.43
CA GLN A 93 10.73 5.24 -1.42
C GLN A 93 10.63 6.04 -0.10
N ILE A 94 11.53 5.82 0.85
CA ILE A 94 11.59 6.58 2.10
C ILE A 94 12.70 7.60 1.97
N GLU A 95 12.36 8.89 2.09
CA GLU A 95 13.35 9.96 2.06
C GLU A 95 14.34 9.80 3.21
N ARG A 96 15.63 9.68 2.87
CA ARG A 96 16.72 9.59 3.84
C ARG A 96 17.23 10.98 4.15
N LEU A 97 17.23 11.35 5.42
CA LEU A 97 17.84 12.61 5.84
C LEU A 97 19.36 12.53 5.67
N PRO A 98 20.00 13.53 5.03
CA PRO A 98 21.44 13.56 4.88
C PRO A 98 22.10 13.60 6.27
N ASN A 99 23.16 12.80 6.45
CA ASN A 99 23.98 12.67 7.67
C ASN A 99 23.41 11.83 8.82
N ILE A 100 22.27 11.14 8.64
CA ILE A 100 21.82 10.11 9.57
C ILE A 100 22.14 8.75 8.93
N ARG A 101 22.84 7.88 9.67
CA ARG A 101 22.89 6.45 9.33
C ARG A 101 21.49 5.90 9.62
N ASP A 102 20.61 5.96 8.64
CA ASP A 102 19.33 5.27 8.74
C ASP A 102 19.64 3.77 8.84
N GLU A 103 19.39 3.21 10.02
CA GLU A 103 19.33 1.75 10.16
C GLU A 103 18.22 1.25 9.24
N GLN A 104 18.43 0.08 8.63
CA GLN A 104 17.43 -0.52 7.75
C GLN A 104 16.12 -0.70 8.54
N GLY A 105 15.08 0.02 8.12
CA GLY A 105 13.77 -0.03 8.75
C GLY A 105 13.15 -1.43 8.67
N ARG A 106 12.11 -1.66 9.45
CA ARG A 106 11.33 -2.90 9.38
C ARG A 106 10.03 -2.67 8.63
N THR A 107 9.69 -3.60 7.76
CA THR A 107 8.46 -3.54 6.96
C THR A 107 7.46 -4.57 7.49
N LEU A 108 6.23 -4.12 7.76
CA LEU A 108 5.12 -4.98 8.10
C LEU A 108 4.18 -5.10 6.89
N VAL A 109 4.01 -6.31 6.38
CA VAL A 109 3.04 -6.65 5.34
C VAL A 109 1.79 -7.18 6.00
N MET A 110 0.66 -6.50 5.78
CA MET A 110 -0.66 -6.90 6.29
C MET A 110 -1.53 -7.39 5.13
N VAL A 111 -2.13 -8.58 5.26
CA VAL A 111 -2.83 -9.22 4.12
C VAL A 111 -4.25 -9.65 4.50
N SER A 112 -5.21 -9.21 3.69
CA SER A 112 -6.61 -9.66 3.67
C SER A 112 -6.98 -10.01 2.21
N THR A 113 -6.91 -11.29 1.86
CA THR A 113 -7.15 -11.77 0.49
C THR A 113 -7.56 -13.25 0.47
N THR A 114 -7.81 -13.80 -0.72
CA THR A 114 -8.14 -15.23 -0.88
C THR A 114 -6.97 -16.13 -0.47
N ASP A 115 -7.25 -17.37 -0.10
CA ASP A 115 -6.23 -18.32 0.40
C ASP A 115 -5.04 -18.44 -0.56
N LYS A 116 -5.31 -18.58 -1.86
CA LYS A 116 -4.25 -18.73 -2.88
C LYS A 116 -3.31 -17.52 -2.91
N LEU A 117 -3.87 -16.31 -2.98
CA LEU A 117 -3.05 -15.10 -3.05
C LEU A 117 -2.35 -14.82 -1.71
N ARG A 118 -2.98 -15.18 -0.59
CA ARG A 118 -2.35 -15.07 0.74
C ARG A 118 -1.13 -15.98 0.84
N ASP A 119 -1.25 -17.20 0.33
CA ASP A 119 -0.14 -18.15 0.31
C ASP A 119 1.00 -17.65 -0.60
N GLU A 120 0.69 -17.10 -1.78
CA GLU A 120 1.68 -16.47 -2.68
C GLU A 120 2.42 -15.30 -2.01
N ILE A 121 1.70 -14.41 -1.32
CA ILE A 121 2.31 -13.30 -0.57
C ILE A 121 3.15 -13.83 0.59
N ARG A 122 2.70 -14.89 1.27
CA ARG A 122 3.46 -15.50 2.38
C ARG A 122 4.80 -16.04 1.90
N GLU A 123 4.84 -16.75 0.78
CA GLU A 123 6.11 -17.24 0.23
C GLU A 123 7.02 -16.08 -0.19
N THR A 124 6.47 -15.06 -0.86
CA THR A 124 7.21 -13.84 -1.21
C THR A 124 7.86 -13.20 0.02
N VAL A 125 7.10 -13.05 1.12
CA VAL A 125 7.62 -12.44 2.35
C VAL A 125 8.69 -13.33 3.00
N ARG A 126 8.55 -14.66 2.94
CA ARG A 126 9.56 -15.59 3.48
C ARG A 126 10.93 -15.41 2.83
N GLU A 127 10.96 -15.18 1.51
CA GLU A 127 12.20 -14.94 0.77
C GLU A 127 12.93 -13.67 1.26
N HIS A 128 12.19 -12.70 1.79
CA HIS A 128 12.69 -11.38 2.19
C HIS A 128 12.83 -11.20 3.72
N LEU A 129 12.71 -12.26 4.53
CA LEU A 129 12.83 -12.16 6.00
C LEU A 129 14.16 -11.57 6.48
N HIS A 130 15.24 -11.82 5.73
CA HIS A 130 16.57 -11.27 6.01
C HIS A 130 16.63 -9.74 5.92
N GLN A 131 15.65 -9.10 5.27
CA GLN A 131 15.52 -7.66 5.11
C GLN A 131 14.60 -7.02 6.18
N GLY A 132 14.17 -7.80 7.19
CA GLY A 132 13.37 -7.29 8.30
C GLY A 132 11.86 -7.23 8.01
N LEU A 133 11.38 -7.94 6.98
CA LEU A 133 9.96 -8.08 6.71
C LEU A 133 9.26 -8.94 7.75
N LYS A 134 8.03 -8.56 8.09
CA LYS A 134 7.09 -9.37 8.86
C LYS A 134 5.76 -9.46 8.15
N LEU A 135 5.09 -10.59 8.29
CA LEU A 135 3.75 -10.82 7.78
C LEU A 135 2.74 -10.80 8.93
N SER A 136 1.59 -10.16 8.71
CA SER A 136 0.42 -10.23 9.57
C SER A 136 -0.81 -10.53 8.72
N GLU A 137 -1.39 -11.70 8.90
CA GLU A 137 -2.66 -12.07 8.26
C GLU A 137 -3.82 -11.47 9.06
N LEU A 138 -4.74 -10.78 8.39
CA LEU A 138 -5.88 -10.12 9.04
C LEU A 138 -6.99 -11.13 9.39
N GLU A 139 -7.79 -10.82 10.41
CA GLU A 139 -8.88 -11.70 10.84
C GLU A 139 -9.95 -11.88 9.74
N PHE A 140 -10.27 -10.78 9.05
CA PHE A 140 -11.14 -10.84 7.88
C PHE A 140 -10.34 -11.26 6.65
N GLN A 141 -10.87 -12.25 5.93
CA GLN A 141 -10.36 -12.71 4.65
C GLN A 141 -11.55 -12.85 3.69
N PRO A 142 -11.52 -12.24 2.49
CA PRO A 142 -12.59 -12.38 1.51
C PRO A 142 -12.63 -13.82 0.99
N ARG A 143 -13.83 -14.37 0.86
CA ARG A 143 -14.04 -15.70 0.26
C ARG A 143 -13.80 -15.61 -1.25
N ALA A 144 -13.29 -16.68 -1.83
CA ALA A 144 -13.34 -16.85 -3.28
C ALA A 144 -14.80 -17.21 -3.64
N ASP A 145 -15.45 -16.34 -4.42
CA ASP A 145 -16.72 -16.65 -5.10
C ASP A 145 -16.47 -17.58 -6.29
#